data_AF-A0A2S5DBA4-F1
#
_entry.id   AF-A0A2S5DBA4-F1
#
_cell.length_a   1.000
_cell.length_b   1.000
_cell.length_c   1.000
_cell.angle_alpha   90.00
_cell.angle_beta   90.00
_cell.angle_gamma   90.00
#
_symmetry.space_group_name_H-M   'P 1'
#
loop_
_entity.id
_entity.type
_entity.pdbx_description
1 polymer ?
#
loop_
_entity_poly.entity_id
_entity_poly.type
_entity_poly.pdbx_seq_one_letter_code
_entity_poly.pdbx_strand_id
1 'polypeptide(L)' 'MLMVISPAKTLDYQTPPAVSRYSQPDLLDHSAELIRTLRQKSPLEIAKLMSISDPLANLNVGRYADWQPAFSPDNA' A
#
# COMPACT_ATOMS: atom_id res chain seq x y z
N MET A 1 -7.77 -4.24 -26.63
CA MET A 1 -8.46 -5.06 -25.62
C MET A 1 -7.96 -4.62 -24.25
N LEU A 2 -8.86 -4.40 -23.29
CA LEU A 2 -8.52 -4.01 -21.91
C LEU A 2 -9.07 -5.06 -20.95
N MET A 3 -8.25 -5.52 -20.01
CA MET A 3 -8.63 -6.49 -18.98
C MET A 3 -8.54 -5.84 -17.60
N VAL A 4 -9.47 -6.19 -16.71
CA VAL A 4 -9.51 -5.68 -15.33
C VAL A 4 -9.48 -6.88 -14.39
N ILE A 5 -8.56 -6.84 -13.43
CA ILE A 5 -8.39 -7.87 -12.41
C ILE A 5 -8.40 -7.23 -11.03
N SER A 6 -8.85 -7.98 -10.04
CA SER A 6 -8.81 -7.53 -8.64
C SER A 6 -7.37 -7.59 -8.10
N PRO A 7 -7.00 -6.68 -7.17
CA PRO A 7 -5.71 -6.75 -6.49
C PRO A 7 -5.64 -7.89 -5.47
N ALA A 8 -4.43 -8.27 -5.08
CA ALA A 8 -4.17 -9.20 -3.98
C ALA A 8 -4.05 -8.48 -2.63
N LYS A 9 -4.32 -9.21 -1.54
CA LYS A 9 -4.09 -8.71 -0.17
C LYS A 9 -2.63 -8.92 0.29
N THR A 10 -1.99 -9.97 -0.20
CA THR A 10 -0.60 -10.32 0.12
C THR A 10 0.33 -9.65 -0.88
N LEU A 11 1.44 -9.09 -0.38
CA LEU A 11 2.47 -8.44 -1.18
C LEU A 11 3.78 -9.18 -0.97
N ASP A 12 4.52 -9.40 -2.06
CA ASP A 12 5.84 -10.03 -2.06
C ASP A 12 6.87 -9.03 -2.58
N TYR A 13 7.77 -8.60 -1.69
CA TYR A 13 8.88 -7.70 -1.96
C TYR A 13 10.24 -8.41 -1.93
N GLN A 14 10.25 -9.74 -1.72
CA GLN A 14 11.47 -10.52 -1.53
C GLN A 14 11.86 -11.26 -2.81
N THR A 15 10.87 -11.74 -3.57
CA THR A 15 11.12 -12.41 -4.84
C THR A 15 11.60 -11.39 -5.88
N PRO A 16 12.77 -11.56 -6.51
CA PRO A 16 13.23 -10.67 -7.56
C PRO A 16 12.21 -10.60 -8.70
N PRO A 17 11.93 -9.41 -9.25
CA PRO A 17 10.97 -9.28 -10.33
C PRO A 17 11.49 -9.97 -11.59
N ALA A 18 10.60 -10.61 -12.33
CA ALA A 18 10.94 -11.25 -13.60
C ALA A 18 11.34 -10.25 -14.71
N VAL A 19 11.03 -8.97 -14.53
CA VAL A 19 11.31 -7.87 -15.48
C VAL A 19 11.81 -6.63 -14.75
N SER A 20 12.69 -5.86 -15.40
CA SER A 20 13.25 -4.61 -14.84
C SER A 20 12.47 -3.34 -15.21
N ARG A 21 11.52 -3.43 -16.16
CA ARG A 21 10.72 -2.29 -16.60
C ARG A 21 9.60 -2.01 -15.60
N TYR A 22 9.47 -0.76 -15.20
CA TYR A 22 8.38 -0.25 -14.36
C TYR A 22 7.88 1.11 -14.89
N SER A 23 6.76 1.57 -14.36
CA SER A 23 6.18 2.90 -14.59
C SER A 23 5.79 3.52 -13.25
N GLN A 24 5.42 4.80 -13.26
CA GLN A 24 4.85 5.48 -12.09
C GLN A 24 3.32 5.42 -12.14
N PRO A 25 2.61 5.32 -11.00
CA PRO A 25 1.15 5.42 -10.99
C PRO A 25 0.66 6.82 -11.37
N ASP A 26 -0.40 6.90 -12.17
CA ASP A 26 -0.94 8.19 -12.64
C ASP A 26 -1.76 8.95 -11.57
N LEU A 27 -2.25 8.26 -10.53
CA LEU A 27 -3.21 8.80 -9.55
C LEU A 27 -2.60 8.95 -8.14
N LEU A 28 -1.34 9.40 -8.05
CA LEU A 28 -0.64 9.56 -6.78
C LEU A 28 -1.26 10.62 -5.86
N ASP A 29 -1.82 11.70 -6.42
CA ASP A 29 -2.48 12.75 -5.63
C ASP A 29 -3.72 12.21 -4.88
N HIS A 30 -4.53 11.41 -5.57
CA HIS A 30 -5.67 10.71 -4.95
C HIS A 30 -5.20 9.68 -3.92
N SER A 31 -4.09 8.98 -4.18
CA SER A 31 -3.50 8.05 -3.22
C SER A 31 -3.04 8.78 -1.95
N ALA A 32 -2.45 9.98 -2.11
CA ALA A 32 -2.00 10.81 -1.00
C ALA A 32 -3.17 11.35 -0.14
N GLU A 33 -4.33 11.64 -0.73
CA GLU A 33 -5.56 11.96 0.03
C GLU A 33 -5.98 10.82 0.97
N LEU A 34 -5.96 9.59 0.47
CA LEU A 34 -6.29 8.40 1.26
C LEU A 34 -5.26 8.18 2.37
N ILE A 35 -3.97 8.25 2.05
CA ILE A 35 -2.88 8.06 3.02
C ILE A 35 -2.94 9.12 4.13
N ARG A 36 -3.23 10.39 3.81
CA ARG A 36 -3.42 11.44 4.83
C ARG A 36 -4.51 11.07 5.84
N THR A 37 -5.61 10.48 5.38
CA THR A 37 -6.70 10.04 6.26
C THR A 37 -6.31 8.81 7.08
N LEU A 38 -5.64 7.83 6.46
CA LEU A 38 -5.25 6.58 7.11
C LEU A 38 -4.18 6.79 8.19
N ARG A 39 -3.25 7.74 7.99
CA ARG A 39 -2.21 8.11 8.97
C ARG A 39 -2.76 8.64 10.30
N GLN A 40 -4.00 9.15 10.31
CA GLN A 40 -4.62 9.67 11.52
C GLN A 40 -5.26 8.55 12.38
N LYS A 41 -5.33 7.32 11.87
CA LYS A 41 -6.00 6.20 12.55
C LYS A 41 -5.01 5.40 13.39
N SER A 42 -5.45 5.05 14.60
CA SER A 42 -4.75 4.10 15.46
C SER A 42 -4.82 2.66 14.88
N PRO A 43 -3.91 1.76 15.30
CA PRO A 43 -3.98 0.34 14.93
C PRO A 43 -5.33 -0.30 15.24
N LEU A 44 -5.96 0.03 16.38
CA LEU A 44 -7.28 -0.50 16.74
C LEU A 44 -8.38 -0.05 15.77
N GLU A 45 -8.35 1.22 15.35
CA GLU A 45 -9.29 1.73 14.36
C GLU A 45 -9.10 1.08 12.98
N ILE A 46 -7.85 0.84 12.57
CA ILE A 46 -7.53 0.12 11.33
C ILE A 46 -7.98 -1.34 11.41
N ALA A 47 -7.73 -2.02 12.52
CA ALA A 47 -8.16 -3.40 12.75
C ALA A 47 -9.68 -3.53 12.59
N LYS A 48 -10.44 -2.63 13.23
CA LYS A 48 -11.91 -2.59 13.14
C LYS A 48 -12.39 -2.23 11.75
N LEU A 49 -11.80 -1.21 11.12
CA LEU A 49 -12.19 -0.75 9.78
C LEU A 49 -12.02 -1.84 8.72
N MET A 50 -10.91 -2.58 8.79
CA MET A 50 -10.55 -3.59 7.78
C MET A 50 -10.94 -5.01 8.18
N SER A 51 -11.46 -5.22 9.40
CA SER A 51 -11.72 -6.54 9.97
C SER A 51 -10.48 -7.45 9.92
N ILE A 52 -9.35 -6.95 10.42
CA ILE A 52 -8.06 -7.64 10.43
C ILE A 52 -7.49 -7.78 11.85
N SER A 53 -6.53 -8.68 12.01
CA SER A 53 -5.85 -8.92 13.30
C SER A 53 -4.95 -7.75 13.72
N ASP A 54 -4.67 -7.65 15.02
CA ASP A 54 -3.81 -6.61 15.58
C ASP A 54 -2.41 -6.57 14.94
N PRO A 55 -1.71 -7.70 14.70
CA PRO A 55 -0.41 -7.66 14.03
C PRO A 55 -0.49 -7.06 12.62
N LEU A 56 -1.55 -7.41 11.87
CA LEU A 56 -1.73 -6.91 10.51
C LEU A 56 -2.14 -5.42 10.49
N ALA A 57 -2.92 -4.99 11.47
CA ALA A 57 -3.27 -3.59 11.63
C ALA A 57 -2.05 -2.73 11.99
N ASN A 58 -1.20 -3.18 12.92
CA ASN A 58 0.06 -2.51 13.24
C ASN A 58 0.98 -2.43 12.03
N LEU A 59 1.12 -3.52 11.27
CA LEU A 59 1.88 -3.53 10.02
C LEU A 59 1.35 -2.47 9.04
N ASN A 60 0.04 -2.40 8.85
CA ASN A 60 -0.55 -1.44 7.91
C ASN A 60 -0.43 0.01 8.38
N VAL A 61 -0.55 0.29 9.69
CA VAL A 61 -0.26 1.64 10.23
C VAL A 61 1.18 2.05 9.94
N GLY A 62 2.14 1.14 10.14
CA GLY A 62 3.53 1.36 9.75
C GLY A 62 3.67 1.69 8.26
N ARG A 63 3.06 0.87 7.40
CA ARG A 63 3.05 1.10 5.94
C ARG A 63 2.46 2.47 5.56
N TYR A 64 1.38 2.90 6.21
CA TYR A 64 0.79 4.22 5.94
C TYR A 64 1.70 5.35 6.41
N ALA A 65 2.41 5.17 7.53
CA ALA A 65 3.39 6.14 8.00
C ALA A 65 4.58 6.25 7.02
N ASP A 66 5.11 5.12 6.56
CA ASP A 66 6.28 5.05 5.68
C ASP A 66 6.00 5.44 4.22
N TRP A 67 4.73 5.42 3.80
CA TRP A 67 4.34 5.73 2.42
C TRP A 67 4.80 7.12 1.97
N GLN A 68 5.31 7.19 0.74
CA GLN A 68 5.70 8.45 0.12
C GLN A 68 5.49 8.38 -1.40
N PRO A 69 5.30 9.50 -2.10
CA PRO A 69 4.92 9.48 -3.52
C PRO A 69 6.08 9.30 -4.51
N ALA A 70 7.34 9.46 -4.09
CA ALA A 70 8.52 9.33 -4.95
C ALA A 70 9.04 7.89 -4.98
N PHE A 71 8.41 7.04 -5.80
CA PHE A 71 8.76 5.62 -5.88
C PHE A 71 10.04 5.34 -6.68
N SER A 72 10.80 4.38 -6.16
CA SER A 72 12.00 3.77 -6.72
C SER A 72 11.92 2.25 -6.49
N PRO A 73 12.69 1.42 -7.23
CA PRO A 73 12.73 -0.02 -6.97
C PRO A 73 13.06 -0.44 -5.54
N ASP A 74 13.68 0.43 -4.73
CA ASP A 74 14.05 0.13 -3.35
C ASP A 74 12.92 0.36 -2.32
N ASN A 75 11.85 1.08 -2.71
CA ASN A 75 10.78 1.49 -1.79
C ASN A 75 9.36 1.24 -2.34
N ALA A 76 9.25 0.44 -3.40
CA ALA A 76 8.03 0.21 -4.17
C ALA A 76 7.75 -1.27 -4.40
#